data_AF-K0JWQ0-F1
#
_entry.id   AF-K0JWQ0-F1
#
_cell.length_a   1.000
_cell.length_b   1.000
_cell.length_c   1.000
_cell.angle_alpha   90.00
_cell.angle_beta   90.00
_cell.angle_gamma   90.00
#
_symmetry.space_group_name_H-M   'P 1'
#
loop_
_entity.id
_entity.type
_entity.pdbx_description
1 polymer ?
#
loop_
_entity_poly.entity_id
_entity_poly.type
_entity_poly.pdbx_seq_one_letter_code
_entity_poly.pdbx_strand_id
1 'polypeptide(L)'
;MPAPPTVFPPPSTSPSDDERSHDRRPPGQGPSPNAVPEPTSLMCVLTNPAKAGRFFLPERLALLADVTGDLVNVTVDSSPGRLLVDYCREARIGVIVRGVRTPADLEHELPMARANRHLSGLETLFVPTSPAHAYLSSTLVTATTRR
;
A
#
# COMPACT_ATOMS: atom_id res chain seq x y z
N MET A 1 26.04 -66.16 4.65
CA MET A 1 24.57 -66.23 4.48
C MET A 1 24.03 -64.82 4.39
N PRO A 2 23.33 -64.43 3.31
CA PRO A 2 22.76 -63.09 3.19
C PRO A 2 21.37 -63.01 3.86
N ALA A 3 21.06 -61.87 4.48
CA ALA A 3 19.79 -61.60 5.17
C ALA A 3 18.62 -61.44 4.17
N PRO A 4 17.36 -61.71 4.57
CA PRO A 4 16.21 -61.58 3.68
C PRO A 4 15.80 -60.11 3.47
N PRO A 5 15.16 -59.76 2.33
CA PRO A 5 14.75 -58.40 2.03
C PRO A 5 13.48 -57.99 2.79
N THR A 6 13.46 -56.75 3.28
CA THR A 6 12.31 -56.12 3.95
C THR A 6 11.23 -55.72 2.93
N VAL A 7 9.99 -56.16 3.16
CA VAL A 7 8.82 -55.81 2.33
C VAL A 7 8.07 -54.65 3.00
N PHE A 8 7.86 -53.54 2.28
CA PHE A 8 6.99 -52.43 2.71
C PHE A 8 5.58 -52.62 2.11
N PRO A 9 4.49 -52.31 2.85
CA PRO A 9 3.13 -52.36 2.31
C PRO A 9 2.82 -51.13 1.42
N PRO A 10 1.87 -51.25 0.47
CA PRO A 10 1.49 -50.15 -0.43
C PRO A 10 0.57 -49.11 0.27
N PRO A 11 0.52 -47.86 -0.22
CA PRO A 11 -0.39 -46.85 0.32
C PRO A 11 -1.83 -47.09 -0.17
N SER A 12 -2.79 -47.03 0.75
CA SER A 12 -4.21 -47.11 0.44
C SER A 12 -4.73 -45.76 -0.09
N THR A 13 -5.25 -45.76 -1.31
CA THR A 13 -6.13 -44.72 -1.86
C THR A 13 -7.55 -45.30 -1.96
N SER A 14 -8.60 -44.61 -1.49
CA SER A 14 -9.50 -43.73 -2.29
C SER A 14 -10.87 -43.61 -1.55
N PRO A 15 -11.91 -42.90 -2.03
CA PRO A 15 -12.22 -41.48 -1.72
C PRO A 15 -13.68 -41.18 -1.23
N SER A 16 -13.93 -39.90 -0.93
CA SER A 16 -15.18 -39.09 -1.07
C SER A 16 -16.44 -39.36 -0.22
N ASP A 17 -16.89 -38.39 0.59
CA ASP A 17 -18.03 -37.47 0.29
C ASP A 17 -18.56 -36.69 1.54
N ASP A 18 -18.92 -35.42 1.29
CA ASP A 18 -19.86 -34.51 2.00
C ASP A 18 -19.63 -34.23 3.50
N GLU A 19 -19.20 -33.05 3.98
CA GLU A 19 -19.60 -31.66 3.68
C GLU A 19 -21.11 -31.37 3.72
N ARG A 20 -21.76 -31.56 4.89
CA ARG A 20 -22.82 -30.63 5.33
C ARG A 20 -23.18 -30.67 6.82
N SER A 21 -23.28 -29.47 7.38
CA SER A 21 -24.20 -29.04 8.45
C SER A 21 -24.17 -29.75 9.80
N HIS A 22 -23.58 -29.10 10.81
CA HIS A 22 -24.35 -28.17 11.66
C HIS A 22 -23.42 -27.38 12.58
N ASP A 23 -23.24 -26.12 12.19
CA ASP A 23 -22.78 -25.02 13.02
C ASP A 23 -23.75 -24.84 14.22
N ARG A 24 -23.24 -25.05 15.43
CA ARG A 24 -23.82 -24.50 16.66
C ARG A 24 -22.73 -23.76 17.42
N ARG A 25 -22.45 -22.52 17.02
CA ARG A 25 -21.74 -21.58 17.90
C ARG A 25 -22.65 -21.12 19.05
N PRO A 26 -22.13 -21.03 20.29
CA PRO A 26 -22.86 -20.50 21.43
C PRO A 26 -23.12 -18.97 21.27
N PRO A 27 -24.24 -18.46 21.82
CA PRO A 27 -24.58 -17.04 21.73
C PRO A 27 -23.61 -16.21 22.59
N GLY A 28 -22.91 -15.26 21.96
CA GLY A 28 -21.91 -14.39 22.60
C GLY A 28 -20.72 -13.98 21.72
N GLN A 29 -20.75 -14.30 20.42
CA GLN A 29 -19.64 -14.05 19.50
C GLN A 29 -19.62 -12.57 19.05
N GLY A 30 -18.65 -11.81 19.55
CA GLY A 30 -18.13 -10.63 18.84
C GLY A 30 -17.57 -11.02 17.46
N PRO A 31 -17.35 -10.06 16.55
CA PRO A 31 -17.10 -10.35 15.14
C PRO A 31 -15.91 -11.33 14.93
N SER A 32 -16.12 -12.25 13.99
CA SER A 32 -15.22 -13.34 13.61
C SER A 32 -13.85 -12.84 13.10
N PRO A 33 -12.75 -13.60 13.29
CA PRO A 33 -11.37 -13.28 12.88
C PRO A 33 -11.13 -13.22 11.35
N ASN A 34 -12.18 -13.04 10.55
CA ASN A 34 -12.15 -13.07 9.09
C ASN A 34 -12.69 -11.77 8.45
N ALA A 35 -12.52 -10.63 9.11
CA ALA A 35 -12.71 -9.32 8.48
C ALA A 35 -11.49 -9.02 7.60
N VAL A 36 -11.71 -8.93 6.28
CA VAL A 36 -10.75 -8.31 5.37
C VAL A 36 -10.46 -6.90 5.92
N PRO A 37 -9.20 -6.46 6.09
CA PRO A 37 -8.96 -5.08 6.50
C PRO A 37 -9.60 -4.16 5.48
N GLU A 38 -10.54 -3.32 5.92
CA GLU A 38 -11.10 -2.21 5.16
C GLU A 38 -9.93 -1.46 4.49
N PRO A 39 -10.04 -1.04 3.21
CA PRO A 39 -8.89 -0.58 2.43
C PRO A 39 -8.19 0.59 3.13
N THR A 40 -7.09 0.27 3.81
CA THR A 40 -6.26 1.24 4.52
C THR A 40 -5.42 1.97 3.49
N SER A 41 -5.73 3.23 3.26
CA SER A 41 -4.98 4.12 2.37
C SER A 41 -3.75 4.62 3.12
N LEU A 42 -2.57 4.15 2.71
CA LEU A 42 -1.31 4.56 3.32
C LEU A 42 -0.75 5.80 2.61
N MET A 43 -0.68 6.92 3.33
CA MET A 43 -0.07 8.15 2.87
C MET A 43 1.41 8.16 3.26
N CYS A 44 2.28 7.83 2.30
CA CYS A 44 3.72 7.76 2.53
C CYS A 44 4.41 9.10 2.20
N VAL A 45 5.17 9.61 3.16
CA VAL A 45 6.05 10.77 2.97
C VAL A 45 7.43 10.30 2.54
N LEU A 46 7.69 10.38 1.24
CA LEU A 46 9.04 10.21 0.70
C LEU A 46 9.81 11.53 0.78
N THR A 47 11.06 11.45 1.24
CA THR A 47 12.03 12.54 1.16
C THR A 47 12.84 12.39 -0.11
N ASN A 48 12.81 13.40 -0.98
CA ASN A 48 13.75 13.47 -2.09
C ASN A 48 15.03 14.19 -1.61
N PRO A 49 16.18 13.50 -1.50
CA PRO A 49 17.42 14.11 -1.02
C PRO A 49 17.94 15.23 -1.94
N ALA A 50 17.54 15.24 -3.22
CA ALA A 50 17.90 16.30 -4.18
C ALA A 50 17.05 17.57 -4.04
N LYS A 51 16.02 17.59 -3.17
CA LYS A 51 15.21 18.77 -2.89
C LYS A 51 15.33 19.12 -1.41
N ALA A 52 15.94 20.27 -1.11
CA ALA A 52 15.85 20.86 0.22
C ALA A 52 14.38 21.25 0.48
N GLY A 53 13.67 20.44 1.26
CA GLY A 53 12.30 20.71 1.65
C GLY A 53 12.21 21.93 2.57
N ARG A 54 11.09 22.65 2.53
CA ARG A 54 10.81 23.75 3.48
C ARG A 54 10.62 23.30 4.92
N PHE A 55 10.19 22.05 5.10
CA PHE A 55 9.86 21.45 6.38
C PHE A 55 10.69 20.18 6.56
N PHE A 56 11.16 19.96 7.78
CA PHE A 56 11.81 18.70 8.14
C PHE A 56 10.77 17.57 8.18
N LEU A 57 11.23 16.32 8.04
CA LEU A 57 10.36 15.15 8.01
C LEU A 57 9.38 15.09 9.21
N PRO A 58 9.80 15.32 10.47
CA PRO A 58 8.89 15.30 11.62
C PRO A 58 7.76 16.34 11.52
N GLU A 59 8.08 17.56 11.05
CA GLU A 59 7.10 18.64 10.90
C GLU A 59 6.08 18.29 9.81
N ARG A 60 6.53 17.68 8.70
CA ARG A 60 5.63 17.20 7.63
C ARG A 60 4.68 16.11 8.13
N LEU A 61 5.19 15.16 8.92
CA LEU A 61 4.39 14.08 9.48
C LEU A 61 3.32 14.62 10.45
N ALA A 62 3.70 15.58 11.31
CA ALA A 62 2.77 16.22 12.23
C ALA A 62 1.65 16.97 11.49
N LEU A 63 1.99 17.77 10.48
CA LEU A 63 1.00 18.48 9.66
C LEU A 63 0.06 17.52 8.93
N LEU A 64 0.58 16.40 8.41
CA LEU A 64 -0.24 15.41 7.73
C LEU A 64 -1.17 14.68 8.70
N ALA A 65 -0.66 14.28 9.87
CA ALA A 65 -1.47 13.63 10.88
C ALA A 65 -2.63 14.52 11.36
N ASP A 66 -2.39 15.83 11.50
CA ASP A 66 -3.41 16.81 11.88
C ASP A 66 -4.52 16.92 10.81
N VAL A 67 -4.16 17.10 9.53
CA VAL A 67 -5.15 17.26 8.45
C VAL A 67 -5.86 15.96 8.04
N THR A 68 -5.29 14.79 8.35
CA THR A 68 -5.90 13.49 8.06
C THR A 68 -6.53 12.83 9.28
N GLY A 69 -6.57 13.50 10.44
CA GLY A 69 -7.02 12.90 11.71
C GLY A 69 -8.46 12.36 11.68
N ASP A 70 -9.32 12.98 10.87
CA ASP A 70 -10.72 12.58 10.71
C ASP A 70 -10.92 11.42 9.71
N LEU A 71 -9.86 11.00 9.01
CA LEU A 71 -9.90 9.95 8.00
C LEU A 71 -9.55 8.59 8.63
N VAL A 72 -10.58 7.83 9.00
CA VAL A 72 -10.46 6.53 9.70
C VAL A 72 -9.66 5.46 8.95
N ASN A 73 -9.49 5.61 7.63
CA ASN A 73 -8.80 4.68 6.76
C ASN A 73 -7.47 5.23 6.23
N VAL A 74 -6.98 6.36 6.76
CA VAL A 74 -5.69 6.93 6.36
C VAL A 74 -4.65 6.73 7.45
N THR A 75 -3.48 6.24 7.04
CA THR A 75 -2.31 6.17 7.91
C THR A 75 -1.19 7.00 7.30
N VAL A 76 -0.53 7.82 8.12
CA VAL A 76 0.63 8.62 7.70
C VAL A 76 1.90 7.91 8.13
N ASP A 77 2.79 7.66 7.18
CA ASP A 77 4.06 6.97 7.45
C ASP A 77 5.20 7.54 6.60
N SER A 78 6.45 7.22 6.96
CA SER A 78 7.63 7.61 6.20
C SER A 78 8.70 6.54 6.22
N SER A 79 9.39 6.40 5.08
CA SER A 79 10.48 5.46 4.93
C SER A 79 11.70 6.16 4.32
N PRO A 80 12.40 7.03 5.09
CA PRO A 80 13.54 7.78 4.59
C PRO A 80 14.67 6.84 4.15
N GLY A 81 15.35 7.19 3.05
CA GLY A 81 16.50 6.44 2.54
C GLY A 81 16.17 5.13 1.81
N ARG A 82 14.89 4.81 1.59
CA ARG A 82 14.46 3.60 0.87
C ARG A 82 13.74 3.94 -0.42
N LEU A 83 13.73 3.01 -1.38
CA LEU A 83 12.96 3.16 -2.61
C LEU A 83 11.47 2.92 -2.32
N LEU A 84 10.61 3.65 -3.04
CA LEU A 84 9.16 3.51 -2.95
C LEU A 84 8.71 2.07 -3.22
N VAL A 85 9.33 1.41 -4.20
CA VAL A 85 8.98 0.03 -4.58
C VAL A 85 9.24 -0.97 -3.45
N ASP A 86 10.32 -0.78 -2.69
CA ASP A 86 10.67 -1.67 -1.57
C ASP A 86 9.71 -1.49 -0.41
N TYR A 87 9.38 -0.23 -0.09
CA TYR A 87 8.40 0.10 0.93
C TYR A 87 7.02 -0.48 0.60
N CYS A 88 6.54 -0.27 -0.64
CA CYS A 88 5.26 -0.81 -1.07
C CYS A 88 5.24 -2.35 -1.02
N ARG A 89 6.35 -3.01 -1.36
CA ARG A 89 6.45 -4.47 -1.31
C ARG A 89 6.31 -5.02 0.11
N GLU A 90 7.00 -4.42 1.07
CA GLU A 90 6.94 -4.83 2.48
C GLU A 90 5.58 -4.53 3.11
N ALA A 91 5.02 -3.36 2.80
CA ALA A 91 3.68 -2.97 3.25
C ALA A 91 2.55 -3.71 2.50
N ARG A 92 2.87 -4.59 1.53
CA ARG A 92 1.91 -5.31 0.67
C ARG A 92 0.94 -4.38 -0.07
N ILE A 93 1.43 -3.23 -0.51
CA ILE A 93 0.70 -2.25 -1.30
C ILE A 93 0.83 -2.63 -2.78
N GLY A 94 -0.29 -2.74 -3.49
CA GLY A 94 -0.31 -3.04 -4.92
C GLY A 94 -0.50 -1.83 -5.84
N VAL A 95 -0.96 -0.69 -5.28
CA VAL A 95 -1.36 0.48 -6.06
C VAL A 95 -0.84 1.76 -5.42
N ILE A 96 -0.27 2.64 -6.23
CA ILE A 96 0.10 4.02 -5.89
C ILE A 96 -0.97 4.95 -6.47
N VAL A 97 -1.47 5.89 -5.68
CA VAL A 97 -2.37 6.95 -6.17
C VAL A 97 -1.59 8.25 -6.32
N ARG A 98 -1.69 8.91 -7.49
CA ARG A 98 -1.05 10.20 -7.78
C ARG A 98 -2.05 11.19 -8.33
N GLY A 99 -2.10 12.38 -7.74
CA GLY A 99 -2.83 13.51 -8.30
C GLY A 99 -2.07 14.13 -9.47
N VAL A 100 -2.76 14.44 -10.57
CA VAL A 100 -2.20 15.19 -11.71
C VAL A 100 -3.07 16.42 -12.00
N ARG A 101 -2.45 17.58 -12.20
CA ARG A 101 -3.19 18.84 -12.40
C ARG A 101 -3.28 19.22 -13.86
N THR A 102 -2.29 18.83 -14.65
CA THR A 102 -2.20 19.14 -16.08
C THR A 102 -1.73 17.92 -16.87
N PRO A 103 -1.95 17.87 -18.19
CA PRO A 103 -1.37 16.83 -19.05
C PRO A 103 0.16 16.72 -18.92
N ALA A 104 0.85 17.85 -18.71
CA ALA A 104 2.29 17.88 -18.52
C ALA A 104 2.75 17.17 -17.22
N ASP A 105 1.99 17.29 -16.12
CA ASP A 105 2.27 16.53 -14.88
C ASP A 105 2.20 15.02 -15.16
N LEU A 106 1.20 14.57 -15.94
CA LEU A 106 1.04 13.17 -16.31
C LEU A 106 2.21 12.68 -17.17
N GLU A 107 2.59 13.43 -18.21
CA GLU A 107 3.73 13.10 -19.07
C GLU A 107 5.04 12.95 -18.29
N HIS A 108 5.24 13.77 -17.26
CA HIS A 108 6.41 13.69 -16.39
C HIS A 108 6.41 12.45 -15.48
N GLU A 109 5.24 12.04 -14.97
CA GLU A 109 5.11 10.91 -14.03
C GLU A 109 5.00 9.55 -14.73
N LEU A 110 4.53 9.51 -15.99
CA LEU A 110 4.30 8.28 -16.74
C LEU A 110 5.54 7.36 -16.86
N PRO A 111 6.75 7.86 -17.15
CA PRO A 111 7.95 7.03 -17.22
C PRO A 111 8.24 6.30 -15.90
N MET A 112 8.10 6.99 -14.77
CA MET A 112 8.29 6.41 -13.44
C MET A 112 7.22 5.37 -13.11
N ALA A 113 5.96 5.64 -13.43
CA ALA A 113 4.88 4.67 -13.24
C ALA A 113 5.12 3.37 -14.03
N ARG A 114 5.57 3.49 -15.30
CA ARG A 114 5.92 2.32 -16.14
C ARG A 114 7.11 1.55 -15.59
N ALA A 115 8.15 2.25 -15.12
CA ALA A 115 9.32 1.62 -14.51
C ALA A 115 8.93 0.84 -13.25
N ASN A 116 8.14 1.45 -12.35
CA ASN A 116 7.66 0.79 -11.13
C ASN A 116 6.85 -0.46 -11.45
N ARG A 117 5.93 -0.39 -12.42
CA ARG A 117 5.15 -1.54 -12.87
C ARG A 117 6.05 -2.65 -13.40
N HIS A 118 7.01 -2.32 -14.25
CA HIS A 118 7.93 -3.31 -14.83
C HIS A 118 8.81 -3.99 -13.77
N LEU A 119 9.33 -3.23 -12.81
CA LEU A 119 10.28 -3.72 -11.80
C LEU A 119 9.61 -4.46 -10.63
N SER A 120 8.36 -4.13 -10.31
CA SER A 120 7.72 -4.58 -9.07
C SER A 120 6.26 -4.99 -9.19
N GLY A 121 5.64 -4.82 -10.35
CA GLY A 121 4.19 -5.03 -10.54
C GLY A 121 3.31 -3.96 -9.91
N LEU A 122 3.90 -2.89 -9.34
CA LEU A 122 3.15 -1.79 -8.75
C LEU A 122 2.39 -0.98 -9.80
N GLU A 123 1.08 -0.93 -9.66
CA GLU A 123 0.23 -0.08 -10.50
C GLU A 123 0.22 1.36 -9.97
N THR A 124 0.08 2.33 -10.88
CA THR A 124 -0.08 3.74 -10.51
C THR A 124 -1.38 4.27 -11.09
N LEU A 125 -2.31 4.67 -10.21
CA LEU A 125 -3.56 5.32 -10.56
C LEU A 125 -3.37 6.84 -10.55
N PHE A 126 -3.67 7.48 -11.67
CA PHE A 126 -3.66 8.93 -11.79
C PHE A 126 -5.06 9.50 -11.59
N VAL A 127 -5.19 10.44 -10.66
CA VAL A 127 -6.45 11.13 -10.35
C VAL A 127 -6.33 12.59 -10.76
N PRO A 128 -7.16 13.09 -11.69
CA PRO A 128 -7.20 14.51 -12.02
C PRO A 128 -7.56 15.34 -10.78
N THR A 129 -6.76 16.36 -10.47
CA THR A 129 -7.07 17.29 -9.39
C THR A 129 -8.28 18.15 -9.75
N SER A 130 -9.14 18.46 -8.76
CA SER A 130 -10.24 19.41 -8.95
C SER A 130 -9.70 20.74 -9.52
N PRO A 131 -10.35 21.33 -10.56
CA PRO A 131 -9.92 22.59 -11.17
C PRO A 131 -9.70 23.72 -10.17
N ALA A 132 -10.49 23.76 -9.08
CA ALA A 132 -10.38 24.74 -8.00
C ALA A 132 -9.06 24.67 -7.22
N HIS A 133 -8.32 23.56 -7.35
CA HIS A 133 -7.03 23.34 -6.69
C HIS A 133 -5.88 23.12 -7.68
N ALA A 134 -6.13 23.23 -8.99
CA ALA A 134 -5.13 22.95 -10.03
C ALA A 134 -3.94 23.92 -10.01
N TYR A 135 -4.12 25.15 -9.49
CA TYR A 135 -3.06 26.15 -9.35
C TYR A 135 -2.18 25.96 -8.09
N LEU A 136 -2.59 25.10 -7.15
CA LEU A 136 -1.83 24.88 -5.92
C LEU A 136 -0.63 23.96 -6.19
N SER A 137 0.53 24.37 -5.69
CA SER A 137 1.70 23.50 -5.54
C SER A 137 2.50 23.92 -4.33
N SER A 138 3.17 22.97 -3.69
CA SER A 138 4.07 23.28 -2.58
C SER A 138 5.12 24.29 -2.99
N THR A 139 5.59 24.28 -4.26
CA THR A 139 6.55 25.25 -4.81
C THR A 139 5.95 26.65 -4.94
N LEU A 140 4.72 26.77 -5.44
CA LEU A 140 4.06 28.08 -5.63
C LEU A 140 3.69 28.71 -4.29
N VAL A 141 3.07 27.93 -3.39
CA VAL A 141 2.77 28.38 -2.01
C VAL A 141 4.07 28.75 -1.28
N THR A 142 5.14 28.01 -1.56
CA THR A 142 6.47 28.33 -1.07
C THR A 142 6.91 29.71 -1.58
N ALA A 143 6.95 29.91 -2.89
CA ALA A 143 7.44 31.15 -3.50
C ALA A 143 6.69 32.41 -3.02
N THR A 144 5.40 32.30 -2.71
CA THR A 144 4.58 33.44 -2.26
C THR A 144 4.60 33.68 -0.76
N THR A 145 4.96 32.67 0.05
CA THR A 145 4.99 32.78 1.51
C THR A 145 6.42 33.08 1.98
N ARG A 146 6.64 34.28 2.52
CA ARG A 146 7.85 34.63 3.29
C ARG A 146 7.68 34.18 4.74
N ARG A 147 8.68 33.47 5.27
CA ARG A 147 8.88 33.32 6.72
C ARG A 147 9.80 34.43 7.20
#